data_AF-A0A2G6DKM4-F1
#
_entry.id   AF-A0A2G6DKM4-F1
#
_cell.length_a   1.000
_cell.length_b   1.000
_cell.length_c   1.000
_cell.angle_alpha   90.00
_cell.angle_beta   90.00
_cell.angle_gamma   90.00
#
_symmetry.space_group_name_H-M   'P 1'
#
loop_
_entity.id
_entity.type
_entity.pdbx_description
1 polymer ?
#
loop_
_entity_poly.entity_id
_entity_poly.type
_entity_poly.pdbx_seq_one_letter_code
_entity_poly.pdbx_strand_id
1 'polypeptide(L)'
;MAVKKRSLWKNLWFWFFWSLLLLPAYVAAAGTWIIGSLLPAYHDLIDIVLTIVFAATLVILMMLAVYTAWHYSFRTRPDRHLLMLVMVGVLLVPVVSAGIAMSFYVQLNNIDIAAMLEAAKAQQGG
;
A
#
# COMPACT_ATOMS: atom_id res chain seq x y z
N MET A 1 -23.39 -23.52 25.76
CA MET A 1 -22.62 -22.26 25.69
C MET A 1 -23.58 -21.13 25.36
N ALA A 2 -23.79 -20.16 26.26
CA ALA A 2 -24.66 -19.03 25.98
C ALA A 2 -24.03 -18.15 24.88
N VAL A 3 -24.68 -18.07 23.71
CA VAL A 3 -24.25 -17.17 22.63
C VAL A 3 -24.50 -15.74 23.10
N LYS A 4 -23.44 -15.09 23.61
CA LYS A 4 -23.49 -13.68 23.99
C LYS A 4 -23.91 -12.89 22.74
N LYS A 5 -25.12 -12.31 22.77
CA LYS A 5 -25.70 -11.54 21.66
C LYS A 5 -24.85 -10.28 21.46
N ARG A 6 -24.24 -10.13 20.29
CA ARG A 6 -23.44 -8.93 19.97
C ARG A 6 -24.41 -7.76 19.83
N SER A 7 -24.07 -6.60 20.39
CA SER A 7 -24.83 -5.39 20.11
C SER A 7 -24.77 -5.11 18.61
N LEU A 8 -25.93 -4.93 17.98
CA LEU A 8 -26.03 -4.59 16.55
C LEU A 8 -25.16 -3.38 16.21
N TRP A 9 -25.13 -2.39 17.11
CA TRP A 9 -24.29 -1.20 16.97
C TRP A 9 -22.81 -1.54 16.83
N LYS A 10 -22.26 -2.41 17.69
CA LYS A 10 -20.84 -2.81 17.59
C LYS A 10 -20.54 -3.52 16.27
N ASN A 11 -21.51 -4.28 15.77
CA ASN A 11 -21.37 -4.97 14.50
C ASN A 11 -21.31 -4.00 13.32
N LEU A 12 -22.24 -3.04 13.27
CA LEU A 12 -22.26 -2.01 12.24
C LEU A 12 -20.97 -1.17 12.27
N TRP A 13 -20.51 -0.76 13.45
CA TRP A 13 -19.28 0.03 13.60
C TRP A 13 -18.05 -0.70 13.10
N PHE A 14 -17.89 -1.99 13.41
CA PHE A 14 -16.76 -2.77 12.91
C PHE A 14 -16.76 -2.83 11.39
N TRP A 15 -17.89 -3.19 10.77
CA TRP A 15 -17.97 -3.29 9.31
C TRP A 15 -17.81 -1.94 8.60
N PHE A 16 -18.29 -0.86 9.22
CA PHE A 16 -18.04 0.49 8.74
C PHE A 16 -16.54 0.79 8.70
N PHE A 17 -15.81 0.63 9.81
CA PHE A 17 -14.36 0.87 9.84
C PHE A 17 -13.60 -0.10 8.95
N TRP A 18 -14.00 -1.36 8.89
CA TRP A 18 -13.41 -2.37 8.02
C TRP A 18 -13.55 -1.98 6.55
N SER A 19 -14.72 -1.45 6.13
CA SER A 19 -14.94 -0.98 4.76
C SER A 19 -14.05 0.21 4.39
N LEU A 20 -13.54 0.98 5.35
CA LEU A 20 -12.58 2.05 5.08
C LEU A 20 -11.24 1.52 4.55
N LEU A 21 -10.90 0.24 4.74
CA LEU A 21 -9.73 -0.38 4.10
C LEU A 21 -9.83 -0.40 2.57
N LEU A 22 -11.04 -0.27 2.02
CA LEU A 22 -11.24 -0.20 0.57
C LEU A 22 -10.75 1.12 -0.03
N LEU A 23 -10.69 2.21 0.75
CA LEU A 23 -10.16 3.49 0.27
C LEU A 23 -8.66 3.40 -0.10
N PRO A 24 -7.75 3.00 0.80
CA PRO A 24 -6.34 2.86 0.45
C PRO A 24 -6.12 1.73 -0.56
N ALA A 25 -6.94 0.67 -0.54
CA ALA A 25 -6.86 -0.38 -1.56
C ALA A 25 -7.24 0.15 -2.95
N TYR A 26 -8.27 0.97 -3.05
CA TYR A 26 -8.66 1.63 -4.30
C TYR A 26 -7.55 2.54 -4.83
N VAL A 27 -6.94 3.36 -3.96
CA VAL A 27 -5.82 4.24 -4.36
C VAL A 27 -4.63 3.42 -4.85
N ALA A 28 -4.25 2.35 -4.15
CA ALA A 28 -3.16 1.47 -4.57
C ALA A 28 -3.47 0.75 -5.90
N ALA A 29 -4.71 0.31 -6.11
CA ALA A 29 -5.14 -0.30 -7.36
C ALA A 29 -5.10 0.70 -8.53
N ALA A 30 -5.60 1.92 -8.30
CA ALA A 30 -5.57 2.99 -9.29
C ALA A 30 -4.11 3.34 -9.66
N GLY A 31 -3.23 3.50 -8.68
CA GLY A 31 -1.80 3.74 -8.89
C GLY A 31 -1.15 2.62 -9.69
N THR A 32 -1.36 1.37 -9.29
CA THR A 32 -0.83 0.18 -10.01
C THR A 32 -1.31 0.15 -11.45
N TRP A 33 -2.59 0.45 -11.71
CA TRP A 33 -3.15 0.44 -13.05
C TRP A 33 -2.60 1.58 -13.92
N ILE A 34 -2.54 2.80 -13.40
CA ILE A 34 -2.01 3.96 -14.13
C ILE A 34 -0.56 3.70 -14.53
N ILE A 35 0.30 3.36 -13.57
CA ILE A 35 1.73 3.17 -13.83
C ILE A 35 1.95 1.92 -14.68
N GLY A 36 1.24 0.83 -14.38
CA GLY A 36 1.23 -0.40 -15.16
C GLY A 36 0.85 -0.21 -16.62
N SER A 37 -0.07 0.73 -16.92
CA SER A 37 -0.46 1.03 -18.30
C SER A 37 0.60 1.80 -19.10
N LEU A 38 1.53 2.47 -18.41
CA LEU A 38 2.63 3.21 -19.03
C LEU A 38 3.86 2.33 -19.27
N LEU A 39 3.99 1.21 -18.55
CA LEU A 39 5.12 0.28 -18.69
C LEU A 39 5.39 -0.15 -20.14
N PRO A 40 4.41 -0.49 -21.00
CA PRO A 40 4.70 -0.89 -22.38
C PRO A 40 5.38 0.20 -23.23
N ALA A 41 5.21 1.48 -22.86
CA ALA A 41 5.78 2.61 -23.57
C ALA A 41 7.06 3.15 -22.91
N TYR A 42 7.19 3.01 -21.59
CA TYR A 42 8.31 3.50 -20.79
C TYR A 42 8.78 2.38 -19.85
N HIS A 43 9.99 1.86 -20.09
CA HIS A 43 10.62 0.82 -19.26
C HIS A 43 11.57 1.44 -18.22
N ASP A 44 11.23 2.62 -17.71
CA ASP A 44 12.04 3.25 -16.69
C ASP A 44 11.97 2.42 -15.42
N LEU A 45 13.13 2.20 -14.82
CA LEU A 45 13.27 1.41 -13.60
C LEU A 45 12.36 1.94 -12.47
N ILE A 46 12.12 3.26 -12.46
CA ILE A 46 11.21 3.94 -11.53
C ILE A 46 9.79 3.39 -11.64
N ASP A 47 9.25 3.24 -12.85
CA ASP A 47 7.87 2.82 -13.08
C ASP A 47 7.64 1.36 -12.65
N ILE A 48 8.63 0.50 -12.88
CA ILE A 48 8.61 -0.90 -12.44
C ILE A 48 8.60 -0.96 -10.91
N VAL A 49 9.50 -0.22 -10.25
CA VAL A 49 9.59 -0.19 -8.77
C VAL A 49 8.31 0.35 -8.16
N LEU A 50 7.77 1.44 -8.68
CA LEU A 50 6.52 2.02 -8.19
C LEU A 50 5.35 1.03 -8.34
N THR A 51 5.25 0.35 -9.48
CA THR A 51 4.24 -0.69 -9.72
C THR A 51 4.33 -1.81 -8.69
N ILE A 52 5.55 -2.28 -8.38
CA ILE A 52 5.78 -3.31 -7.36
C ILE A 52 5.36 -2.83 -5.97
N VAL A 53 5.68 -1.59 -5.60
CA VAL A 53 5.31 -1.01 -4.30
C VAL A 53 3.79 -0.93 -4.14
N PHE A 54 3.07 -0.45 -5.15
CA PHE A 54 1.60 -0.39 -5.10
C PHE A 54 0.96 -1.79 -5.10
N ALA A 55 1.47 -2.73 -5.89
CA ALA A 55 1.00 -4.11 -5.88
C ALA A 55 1.23 -4.79 -4.51
N ALA A 56 2.40 -4.60 -3.90
CA ALA A 56 2.69 -5.11 -2.56
C ALA A 56 1.76 -4.50 -1.50
N THR A 57 1.43 -3.21 -1.64
CA THR A 57 0.48 -2.52 -0.78
C THR A 57 -0.90 -3.17 -0.83
N LEU A 58 -1.39 -3.53 -2.03
CA LEU A 58 -2.65 -4.26 -2.20
C LEU A 58 -2.65 -5.61 -1.49
N VAL A 59 -1.57 -6.38 -1.63
CA VAL A 59 -1.44 -7.69 -0.98
C VAL A 59 -1.50 -7.55 0.55
N ILE A 60 -0.80 -6.57 1.12
CA ILE A 60 -0.81 -6.31 2.56
C ILE A 60 -2.22 -5.93 3.04
N LEU A 61 -2.90 -5.03 2.33
CA LEU A 61 -4.27 -4.62 2.67
C LEU A 61 -5.25 -5.79 2.55
N MET A 62 -5.12 -6.64 1.53
CA MET A 62 -5.94 -7.83 1.36
C MET A 62 -5.75 -8.82 2.51
N MET A 63 -4.49 -9.12 2.88
CA MET A 63 -4.18 -10.00 4.01
C MET A 63 -4.76 -9.46 5.31
N LEU A 64 -4.62 -8.16 5.57
CA LEU A 64 -5.17 -7.50 6.75
C LEU A 64 -6.70 -7.54 6.78
N ALA A 65 -7.35 -7.30 5.64
CA ALA A 65 -8.81 -7.34 5.51
C ALA A 65 -9.34 -8.76 5.79
N VAL A 66 -8.74 -9.78 5.18
CA VAL A 66 -9.10 -11.20 5.40
C VAL A 66 -8.85 -11.62 6.85
N TYR A 67 -7.68 -11.28 7.41
CA TYR A 67 -7.33 -11.59 8.80
C TYR A 67 -8.35 -11.00 9.77
N THR A 68 -8.64 -9.69 9.65
CA THR A 68 -9.55 -9.00 10.56
C THR A 68 -10.98 -9.48 10.41
N ALA A 69 -11.47 -9.72 9.19
CA ALA A 69 -12.80 -10.27 8.94
C ALA A 69 -12.98 -11.69 9.49
N TRP A 70 -11.99 -12.56 9.28
CA TRP A 70 -11.98 -13.92 9.80
C TRP A 70 -12.04 -13.93 11.33
N HIS A 71 -11.08 -13.27 11.98
CA HIS A 71 -11.00 -13.24 13.44
C HIS A 71 -12.22 -12.58 14.08
N TYR A 72 -12.82 -11.59 13.41
CA TYR A 72 -14.05 -10.95 13.87
C TYR A 72 -15.28 -11.89 13.78
N SER A 73 -15.38 -12.67 12.70
CA SER A 73 -16.47 -13.62 12.46
C SER A 73 -16.42 -14.81 13.43
N PHE A 74 -15.22 -15.37 13.65
CA PHE A 74 -15.01 -16.52 14.53
C PHE A 74 -14.75 -16.16 16.00
N ARG A 75 -14.71 -14.87 16.35
CA ARG A 75 -14.56 -14.36 17.72
C ARG A 75 -13.31 -14.85 18.44
N THR A 76 -12.23 -15.05 17.70
CA THR A 76 -10.98 -15.61 18.21
C THR A 76 -10.05 -14.53 18.78
N ARG A 77 -10.33 -13.24 18.55
CA ARG A 77 -9.56 -12.09 19.05
C ARG A 77 -10.49 -11.00 19.61
N PRO A 78 -10.01 -10.14 20.51
CA PRO A 78 -10.80 -9.03 21.05
C PRO A 78 -11.05 -7.95 19.99
N ASP A 79 -12.28 -7.41 19.95
CA ASP A 79 -12.73 -6.41 18.97
C ASP A 79 -11.79 -5.18 18.89
N ARG A 80 -11.27 -4.71 20.03
CA ARG A 80 -10.35 -3.57 20.10
C ARG A 80 -9.07 -3.79 19.31
N HIS A 81 -8.52 -5.00 19.38
CA HIS A 81 -7.29 -5.35 18.66
C HIS A 81 -7.53 -5.38 17.15
N LEU A 82 -8.67 -5.94 16.71
CA LEU A 82 -9.05 -5.97 15.30
C LEU A 82 -9.29 -4.56 14.75
N LEU A 83 -9.98 -3.70 15.51
CA LEU A 83 -10.18 -2.30 15.12
C LEU A 83 -8.84 -1.54 15.03
N MET A 84 -7.91 -1.74 15.97
CA MET A 84 -6.57 -1.16 15.89
C MET A 84 -5.84 -1.59 14.62
N LEU A 85 -5.89 -2.88 14.28
CA LEU A 85 -5.29 -3.39 13.04
C LEU A 85 -5.92 -2.75 11.80
N VAL A 86 -7.26 -2.62 11.76
CA VAL A 86 -7.95 -1.91 10.68
C VAL A 86 -7.48 -0.46 10.59
N MET A 87 -7.39 0.27 11.71
CA MET A 87 -6.91 1.67 11.71
C MET A 87 -5.46 1.79 11.23
N VAL A 88 -4.59 0.86 11.61
CA VAL A 88 -3.21 0.77 11.11
C VAL A 88 -3.22 0.54 9.60
N GLY A 89 -4.08 -0.34 9.09
CA GLY A 89 -4.25 -0.55 7.65
C GLY A 89 -4.70 0.70 6.90
N VAL A 90 -5.64 1.46 7.46
CA VAL A 90 -6.17 2.67 6.84
C VAL A 90 -5.14 3.81 6.84
N LEU A 91 -4.39 3.98 7.92
CA LEU A 91 -3.54 5.16 8.12
C LEU A 91 -2.07 4.89 7.82
N LEU A 92 -1.52 3.81 8.36
CA LEU A 92 -0.08 3.55 8.32
C LEU A 92 0.36 2.99 6.97
N VAL A 93 -0.41 2.04 6.41
CA VAL A 93 -0.03 1.38 5.15
C VAL A 93 0.13 2.38 3.99
N PRO A 94 -0.79 3.34 3.77
CA PRO A 94 -0.61 4.36 2.73
C PRO A 94 0.60 5.26 2.97
N VAL A 95 0.83 5.68 4.21
CA VAL A 95 1.95 6.57 4.58
C VAL A 95 3.29 5.87 4.34
N VAL A 96 3.42 4.61 4.76
CA VAL A 96 4.63 3.82 4.55
C VAL A 96 4.85 3.55 3.06
N SER A 97 3.80 3.17 2.33
CA SER A 97 3.88 2.93 0.88
C SER A 97 4.33 4.18 0.12
N ALA A 98 3.72 5.33 0.41
CA ALA A 98 4.11 6.61 -0.19
C ALA A 98 5.55 7.02 0.16
N GLY A 99 5.96 6.80 1.42
CA GLY A 99 7.33 7.06 1.86
C GLY A 99 8.36 6.20 1.13
N ILE A 100 8.07 4.90 0.95
CA ILE A 100 8.92 3.98 0.18
C ILE A 100 9.01 4.45 -1.28
N ALA A 101 7.87 4.71 -1.93
CA ALA A 101 7.85 5.18 -3.31
C ALA A 101 8.66 6.48 -3.50
N MET A 102 8.50 7.45 -2.61
CA MET A 102 9.24 8.72 -2.64
C MET A 102 10.75 8.51 -2.46
N SER A 103 11.16 7.61 -1.57
CA SER A 103 12.58 7.32 -1.34
C SER A 103 13.27 6.73 -2.58
N PHE A 104 12.59 5.83 -3.30
CA PHE A 104 13.09 5.27 -4.55
C PHE A 104 13.16 6.31 -5.67
N TYR A 105 12.15 7.17 -5.77
CA TYR A 105 12.16 8.27 -6.75
C TYR A 105 13.38 9.17 -6.58
N VAL A 106 13.68 9.59 -5.35
CA VAL A 106 14.85 10.45 -5.06
C VAL A 106 16.17 9.73 -5.36
N GLN A 107 16.29 8.46 -4.97
CA GLN A 107 17.53 7.70 -5.20
C GLN A 107 17.81 7.49 -6.68
N LEU A 108 16.81 7.08 -7.46
CA LEU A 108 16.97 6.79 -8.89
C LEU A 108 17.28 8.06 -9.69
N ASN A 109 16.61 9.17 -9.39
CA ASN A 109 16.87 10.45 -10.06
C ASN A 109 18.30 10.97 -9.79
N ASN A 110 18.83 10.79 -8.58
CA ASN A 110 20.19 11.21 -8.25
C ASN A 110 21.27 10.37 -8.96
N ILE A 111 21.02 9.07 -9.15
CA ILE A 111 21.93 8.18 -9.87
C ILE A 111 22.02 8.59 -11.34
N ASP A 112 20.87 8.91 -11.96
CA ASP A 112 20.80 9.25 -13.37
C ASP A 112 21.54 10.56 -13.68
N ILE A 113 21.38 11.59 -12.84
CA ILE A 113 22.11 12.86 -12.95
C ILE A 113 23.62 12.64 -12.83
N ALA A 114 24.07 11.80 -11.89
CA ALA A 114 25.49 11.51 -11.71
C ALA A 114 26.10 10.84 -12.96
N ALA A 115 25.39 9.87 -13.54
CA ALA A 115 25.81 9.18 -14.76
C ALA A 115 25.91 10.14 -15.96
N MET A 116 24.94 11.05 -16.13
CA MET A 116 24.97 12.05 -17.20
C MET A 116 26.16 13.02 -17.06
N LEU A 117 26.50 13.42 -15.82
CA LEU A 117 27.62 14.32 -15.57
C LEU A 117 28.98 13.67 -15.89
N GLU A 118 29.15 12.38 -15.57
CA GLU A 118 30.36 11.63 -15.93
C GLU A 118 30.49 11.46 -17.45
N ALA A 119 29.39 11.14 -18.14
CA ALA A 119 29.36 11.04 -19.59
C ALA A 119 29.72 12.37 -20.28
N ALA A 120 29.18 13.49 -19.77
CA ALA A 120 29.49 14.82 -20.30
C ALA A 120 30.98 15.21 -20.11
N LYS A 121 31.57 14.87 -18.95
CA LYS A 121 33.01 15.10 -18.70
C LYS A 121 33.89 14.26 -19.64
N ALA A 122 33.51 13.01 -19.89
CA ALA A 122 34.24 12.15 -20.82
C ALA A 122 34.24 12.70 -22.25
N GLN A 123 33.17 13.39 -22.67
CA GLN A 123 33.08 14.02 -23.99
C GLN A 123 33.83 15.35 -24.12
N GLN A 124 34.10 16.06 -23.01
CA GLN A 124 34.86 17.33 -23.04
C GLN A 124 36.38 17.15 -22.92
N GLY A 125 36.85 15.97 -22.50
CA GLY A 125 38.27 15.66 -22.27
C GLY A 125 38.96 14.85 -23.35
N GLY A 126 38.28 14.52 -24.46
CA GLY A 126 38.83 13.82 -25.63
C GLY A 126 38.72 14.67 -26.88
#